data_AF-A0A7Y5R9H8-F1
#
_entry.id   AF-A0A7Y5R9H8-F1
#
_cell.length_a   1.000
_cell.length_b   1.000
_cell.length_c   1.000
_cell.angle_alpha   90.00
_cell.angle_beta   90.00
_cell.angle_gamma   90.00
#
_symmetry.space_group_name_H-M   'P 1'
#
loop_
_entity.id
_entity.type
_entity.pdbx_description
1 polymer ?
#
loop_
_entity_poly.entity_id
_entity_poly.type
_entity_poly.pdbx_seq_one_letter_code
_entity_poly.pdbx_strand_id
1 'polypeptide(L)'
;MTTVLKVNINDINSQFFIDLSEKIAASTEIEIRIPHKKHTKELFADEQFWQIIHAFDWSKTDAEEIMAPAVDQLAAMPIVNIYLFADKLSEKLFLLDTRTHGDAYLANEGDDYLSVDDFLYIRCAVVAEGKEYFEHVAANPSEFPDEISFEPLLSLAHRAYEKKTGRKFEYYPAISYETYSNKEAWK
;
A
#
# COMPACT_ATOMS: atom_id res chain seq x y z
N MET A 1 20.26 16.00 9.88
CA MET A 1 20.26 16.85 8.67
C MET A 1 20.09 15.93 7.48
N THR A 2 19.21 16.27 6.53
CA THR A 2 18.98 15.45 5.34
C THR A 2 19.88 15.92 4.21
N THR A 3 20.64 15.00 3.62
CA THR A 3 21.43 15.26 2.41
C THR A 3 20.53 15.10 1.19
N VAL A 4 20.55 16.07 0.27
CA VAL A 4 19.75 16.03 -0.97
C VAL A 4 20.69 15.87 -2.16
N LEU A 5 20.49 14.81 -2.95
CA LEU A 5 21.18 14.57 -4.21
C LEU A 5 20.22 14.88 -5.37
N LYS A 6 20.59 15.83 -6.24
CA LYS A 6 19.85 16.12 -7.47
C LYS A 6 20.63 15.57 -8.66
N VAL A 7 20.07 14.57 -9.34
CA VAL A 7 20.73 13.84 -10.42
C VAL A 7 19.78 13.77 -11.62
N ASN A 8 20.33 13.91 -12.83
CA ASN A 8 19.53 13.73 -14.03
C ASN A 8 19.22 12.24 -14.23
N ILE A 9 18.03 11.90 -14.74
CA ILE A 9 17.68 10.49 -15.01
C ILE A 9 18.65 9.82 -15.99
N ASN A 10 19.25 10.59 -16.90
CA ASN A 10 20.24 10.08 -17.86
C ASN A 10 21.60 9.76 -17.22
N ASP A 11 21.86 10.31 -16.02
CA ASP A 11 23.11 10.09 -15.28
C ASP A 11 22.95 8.98 -14.22
N ILE A 12 21.72 8.48 -13.99
CA ILE A 12 21.46 7.37 -13.07
C ILE A 12 21.81 6.05 -13.77
N ASN A 13 22.88 5.41 -13.31
CA ASN A 13 23.37 4.12 -13.80
C ASN A 13 23.92 3.27 -12.64
N SER A 14 24.37 2.05 -12.93
CA SER A 14 24.89 1.15 -11.90
C SER A 14 26.07 1.73 -11.13
N GLN A 15 26.96 2.48 -11.79
CA GLN A 15 28.12 3.10 -11.12
C GLN A 15 27.69 4.16 -10.11
N PHE A 16 26.67 4.96 -10.44
CA PHE A 16 26.11 5.93 -9.50
C PHE A 16 25.65 5.27 -8.19
N PHE A 17 24.99 4.11 -8.26
CA PHE A 17 24.54 3.39 -7.06
C PHE A 17 25.69 2.75 -6.28
N ILE A 18 26.72 2.27 -6.98
CA ILE A 18 27.95 1.75 -6.35
C ILE A 18 28.64 2.87 -5.57
N ASP A 19 28.93 4.00 -6.22
CA ASP A 19 29.59 5.17 -5.62
C ASP A 19 28.80 5.75 -4.45
N LEU A 20 27.46 5.71 -4.55
CA LEU A 20 26.57 6.14 -3.49
C LEU A 20 26.67 5.19 -2.29
N SER A 21 26.61 3.87 -2.52
CA SER A 21 26.67 2.84 -1.47
C SER A 21 27.99 2.84 -0.69
N GLU A 22 29.11 3.21 -1.32
CA GLU A 22 30.41 3.35 -0.64
C GLU A 22 30.46 4.51 0.36
N LYS A 23 29.58 5.52 0.20
CA LYS A 23 29.58 6.76 0.98
C LYS A 23 28.53 6.82 2.07
N ILE A 24 27.56 5.91 2.05
CA ILE A 24 26.44 5.88 3.01
C ILE A 24 26.50 4.62 3.88
N ALA A 25 26.04 4.71 5.12
CA ALA A 25 26.00 3.56 6.01
C ALA A 25 25.02 2.51 5.48
N ALA A 26 25.33 1.23 5.66
CA ALA A 26 24.53 0.11 5.15
C ALA A 26 23.06 0.10 5.65
N SER A 27 22.76 0.76 6.76
CA SER A 27 21.41 0.88 7.32
C SER A 27 20.67 2.15 6.88
N THR A 28 21.19 2.89 5.91
CA THR A 28 20.58 4.16 5.47
C THR A 28 19.51 3.88 4.43
N GLU A 29 18.27 4.24 4.72
CA GLU A 29 17.18 4.24 3.74
C GLU A 29 17.30 5.44 2.80
N ILE A 30 16.98 5.24 1.52
CA ILE A 30 17.02 6.29 0.50
C ILE A 30 15.64 6.44 -0.10
N GLU A 31 15.14 7.68 -0.11
CA GLU A 31 13.91 8.05 -0.78
C GLU A 31 14.19 8.68 -2.15
N ILE A 32 13.56 8.16 -3.21
CA ILE A 32 13.65 8.74 -4.57
C ILE A 32 12.36 9.51 -4.87
N ARG A 33 12.45 10.83 -4.93
CA ARG A 33 11.32 11.71 -5.26
C ARG A 33 11.32 12.05 -6.75
N ILE A 34 10.31 11.57 -7.48
CA ILE A 34 10.09 11.92 -8.88
C ILE A 34 9.21 13.18 -8.94
N PRO A 35 9.70 14.33 -9.42
CA PRO A 35 8.90 15.54 -9.46
C PRO A 35 7.77 15.42 -10.48
N HIS A 36 6.53 15.67 -10.06
CA HIS A 36 5.40 15.78 -10.96
C HIS A 36 5.51 17.09 -11.79
N LYS A 37 5.41 16.99 -13.11
CA LYS A 37 5.29 18.17 -14.00
C LYS A 37 3.83 18.26 -14.46
N LYS A 38 3.27 19.47 -14.56
CA LYS A 38 1.86 19.75 -14.95
C LYS A 38 1.35 19.05 -16.23
N HIS A 39 2.22 18.44 -17.03
CA HIS A 39 1.89 17.75 -18.28
C HIS A 39 2.41 16.30 -18.36
N THR A 40 2.97 15.76 -17.27
CA THR A 40 3.37 14.35 -17.22
C THR A 40 2.22 13.52 -16.67
N LYS A 41 1.80 12.51 -17.43
CA LYS A 41 0.88 11.48 -16.96
C LYS A 41 1.47 10.82 -15.70
N GLU A 42 0.64 10.58 -14.69
CA GLU A 42 1.04 9.79 -13.54
C GLU A 42 1.56 8.42 -13.98
N LEU A 43 2.60 7.92 -13.31
CA LEU A 43 3.19 6.62 -13.62
C LEU A 43 2.24 5.47 -13.30
N PHE A 44 1.43 5.66 -12.25
CA PHE A 44 0.40 4.73 -11.82
C PHE A 44 -0.77 5.51 -11.22
N ALA A 45 -1.88 5.58 -11.96
CA ALA A 45 -3.06 6.36 -11.56
C ALA A 45 -3.94 5.61 -10.56
N ASP A 46 -4.81 6.33 -9.84
CA ASP A 46 -5.73 5.74 -8.87
C ASP A 46 -6.70 4.75 -9.53
N GLU A 47 -7.15 5.03 -10.76
CA GLU A 47 -8.01 4.13 -11.51
C GLU A 47 -7.32 2.79 -11.79
N GLN A 48 -6.01 2.79 -12.00
CA GLN A 48 -5.26 1.56 -12.22
C GLN A 48 -5.15 0.73 -10.93
N PHE A 49 -5.02 1.38 -9.77
CA PHE A 49 -5.06 0.70 -8.47
C PHE A 49 -6.40 -0.03 -8.28
N TRP A 50 -7.52 0.69 -8.46
CA TRP A 50 -8.84 0.09 -8.31
C TRP A 50 -9.16 -0.98 -9.36
N GLN A 51 -8.64 -0.84 -10.58
CA GLN A 51 -8.73 -1.90 -11.59
C GLN A 51 -8.04 -3.21 -11.17
N ILE A 52 -6.96 -3.14 -10.38
CA ILE A 52 -6.30 -4.32 -9.83
C ILE A 52 -7.14 -4.94 -8.71
N ILE A 53 -7.66 -4.11 -7.78
CA ILE A 53 -8.54 -4.59 -6.70
C ILE A 53 -9.82 -5.25 -7.25
N HIS A 54 -10.44 -4.64 -8.25
CA HIS A 54 -11.65 -5.17 -8.89
C HIS A 54 -11.42 -6.53 -9.59
N ALA A 55 -10.17 -6.95 -9.82
CA ALA A 55 -9.88 -8.25 -10.40
C ALA A 55 -10.02 -9.40 -9.38
N PHE A 56 -10.31 -9.14 -8.11
CA PHE A 56 -10.51 -10.20 -7.12
C PHE A 56 -11.68 -11.12 -7.50
N ASP A 57 -11.43 -12.43 -7.46
CA ASP A 57 -12.44 -13.46 -7.76
C ASP A 57 -13.10 -13.95 -6.47
N TRP A 58 -14.08 -13.19 -6.00
CA TRP A 58 -14.87 -13.51 -4.82
C TRP A 58 -15.78 -14.76 -4.97
N SER A 59 -15.78 -15.43 -6.14
CA SER A 59 -16.39 -16.77 -6.24
C SER A 59 -15.53 -17.87 -5.60
N LYS A 60 -14.28 -17.56 -5.24
CA LYS A 60 -13.34 -18.44 -4.55
C LYS A 60 -13.46 -18.28 -3.05
N THR A 61 -12.97 -19.30 -2.33
CA THR A 61 -12.92 -19.30 -0.86
C THR A 61 -11.51 -19.12 -0.33
N ASP A 62 -10.51 -19.58 -1.08
CA ASP A 62 -9.10 -19.42 -0.72
C ASP A 62 -8.62 -18.01 -1.10
N ALA A 63 -7.99 -17.31 -0.17
CA ALA A 63 -7.58 -15.92 -0.39
C ALA A 63 -6.52 -15.76 -1.48
N GLU A 64 -5.66 -16.76 -1.68
CA GLU A 64 -4.70 -16.73 -2.77
C GLU A 64 -5.39 -16.88 -4.12
N GLU A 65 -6.41 -17.75 -4.21
CA GLU A 65 -7.24 -17.89 -5.41
C GLU A 65 -8.07 -16.63 -5.69
N ILE A 66 -8.62 -15.98 -4.66
CA ILE A 66 -9.34 -14.70 -4.78
C ILE A 66 -8.42 -13.65 -5.41
N MET A 67 -7.19 -13.52 -4.92
CA MET A 67 -6.25 -12.50 -5.39
C MET A 67 -5.52 -12.88 -6.69
N ALA A 68 -5.55 -14.14 -7.11
CA ALA A 68 -4.75 -14.62 -8.25
C ALA A 68 -4.91 -13.78 -9.53
N PRO A 69 -6.12 -13.36 -9.95
CA PRO A 69 -6.26 -12.55 -11.16
C PRO A 69 -5.64 -11.15 -11.01
N ALA A 70 -5.73 -10.54 -9.81
CA ALA A 70 -5.11 -9.26 -9.52
C ALA A 70 -3.57 -9.34 -9.48
N VAL A 71 -3.03 -10.41 -8.89
CA VAL A 71 -1.59 -10.70 -8.91
C VAL A 71 -1.08 -10.83 -10.34
N ASP A 72 -1.82 -11.53 -11.19
CA ASP A 72 -1.46 -11.75 -12.60
C ASP A 72 -1.51 -10.45 -13.40
N GLN A 73 -2.56 -9.65 -13.19
CA GLN A 73 -2.70 -8.35 -13.82
C GLN A 73 -1.56 -7.41 -13.39
N LEU A 74 -1.24 -7.33 -12.09
CA LEU A 74 -0.17 -6.47 -11.60
C LEU A 74 1.22 -6.92 -12.08
N ALA A 75 1.47 -8.24 -12.10
CA ALA A 75 2.74 -8.81 -12.60
C ALA A 75 2.97 -8.55 -14.10
N ALA A 76 1.90 -8.39 -14.88
CA ALA A 76 1.98 -8.02 -16.29
C ALA A 76 2.34 -6.54 -16.51
N MET A 77 2.12 -5.65 -15.53
CA MET A 77 2.45 -4.22 -15.62
C MET A 77 3.96 -3.94 -15.51
N PRO A 78 4.46 -2.75 -15.88
CA PRO A 78 5.86 -2.37 -15.61
C PRO A 78 6.23 -2.52 -14.13
N ILE A 79 7.49 -2.88 -13.83
CA ILE A 79 7.94 -3.13 -12.44
C ILE A 79 7.65 -1.93 -11.52
N VAL A 80 7.82 -0.70 -12.03
CA VAL A 80 7.53 0.52 -11.26
C VAL A 80 6.09 0.59 -10.76
N ASN A 81 5.14 -0.01 -11.49
CA ASN A 81 3.74 -0.03 -11.07
C ASN A 81 3.51 -0.97 -9.89
N ILE A 82 4.36 -1.98 -9.66
CA ILE A 82 4.26 -2.86 -8.49
C ILE A 82 4.68 -2.09 -7.22
N TYR A 83 5.77 -1.31 -7.29
CA TYR A 83 6.17 -0.41 -6.21
C TYR A 83 5.07 0.62 -5.91
N LEU A 84 4.54 1.27 -6.97
CA LEU A 84 3.50 2.29 -6.81
C LEU A 84 2.15 1.71 -6.37
N PHE A 85 1.87 0.43 -6.66
CA PHE A 85 0.71 -0.26 -6.07
C PHE A 85 0.88 -0.43 -4.56
N ALA A 86 2.08 -0.84 -4.10
CA ALA A 86 2.37 -0.96 -2.67
C ALA A 86 2.24 0.40 -1.95
N ASP A 87 2.75 1.48 -2.55
CA ASP A 87 2.56 2.84 -2.03
C ASP A 87 1.07 3.21 -1.93
N LYS A 88 0.31 3.02 -3.02
CA LYS A 88 -1.12 3.36 -3.02
C LYS A 88 -1.92 2.53 -2.03
N LEU A 89 -1.64 1.23 -1.92
CA LEU A 89 -2.27 0.40 -0.90
C LEU A 89 -2.00 0.97 0.49
N SER A 90 -0.75 1.30 0.77
CA SER A 90 -0.38 1.89 2.06
C SER A 90 -1.09 3.22 2.32
N GLU A 91 -1.18 4.09 1.31
CA GLU A 91 -1.94 5.34 1.38
C GLU A 91 -3.42 5.10 1.73
N LYS A 92 -4.09 4.14 1.09
CA LYS A 92 -5.51 3.84 1.40
C LYS A 92 -5.68 3.33 2.82
N LEU A 93 -4.82 2.43 3.27
CA LEU A 93 -4.86 1.89 4.64
C LEU A 93 -4.56 2.99 5.68
N PHE A 94 -3.62 3.89 5.38
CA PHE A 94 -3.28 5.04 6.22
C PHE A 94 -4.43 6.05 6.34
N LEU A 95 -5.23 6.23 5.28
CA LEU A 95 -6.42 7.09 5.32
C LEU A 95 -7.52 6.56 6.26
N LEU A 96 -7.60 5.25 6.46
CA LEU A 96 -8.51 4.62 7.41
C LEU A 96 -7.90 4.50 8.83
N ASP A 97 -6.60 4.71 8.98
CA ASP A 97 -5.89 4.73 10.27
C ASP A 97 -6.21 6.02 11.04
N THR A 98 -7.36 6.09 11.70
CA THR A 98 -7.79 7.32 12.40
C THR A 98 -8.47 6.98 13.71
N ARG A 99 -8.49 7.93 14.65
CA ARG A 99 -9.18 7.76 15.93
C ARG A 99 -10.65 7.39 15.76
N THR A 100 -11.37 8.04 14.85
CA THR A 100 -12.81 7.82 14.65
C THR A 100 -13.14 6.43 14.11
N HIS A 101 -12.31 5.88 13.21
CA HIS A 101 -12.46 4.51 12.73
C HIS A 101 -12.08 3.50 13.83
N GLY A 102 -11.03 3.78 14.61
CA GLY A 102 -10.64 2.94 15.75
C GLY A 102 -11.71 2.91 16.86
N ASP A 103 -12.33 4.05 17.18
CA ASP A 103 -13.43 4.11 18.15
C ASP A 103 -14.67 3.35 17.65
N ALA A 104 -14.97 3.38 16.35
CA ALA A 104 -16.05 2.60 15.75
C ALA A 104 -15.77 1.08 15.82
N TYR A 105 -14.53 0.67 15.53
CA TYR A 105 -14.07 -0.71 15.73
C TYR A 105 -14.30 -1.19 17.18
N LEU A 106 -13.85 -0.40 18.17
CA LEU A 106 -14.02 -0.74 19.59
C LEU A 106 -15.49 -0.86 20.00
N ALA A 107 -16.34 0.03 19.48
CA ALA A 107 -17.78 0.00 19.75
C ALA A 107 -18.44 -1.29 19.24
N ASN A 108 -17.94 -1.86 18.15
CA ASN A 108 -18.45 -3.10 17.58
C ASN A 108 -17.91 -4.35 18.32
N GLU A 109 -16.63 -4.37 18.69
CA GLU A 109 -16.01 -5.48 19.45
C GLU A 109 -16.56 -5.61 20.88
N GLY A 110 -16.99 -4.50 21.48
CA GLY A 110 -17.52 -4.48 22.85
C GLY A 110 -16.45 -4.63 23.95
N ASP A 111 -15.18 -4.39 23.63
CA ASP A 111 -14.05 -4.31 24.56
C ASP A 111 -13.31 -2.97 24.40
N ASP A 112 -12.51 -2.60 25.41
CA ASP A 112 -11.71 -1.37 25.45
C ASP A 112 -10.31 -1.56 24.80
N TYR A 113 -10.07 -2.71 24.16
CA TYR A 113 -8.78 -3.07 23.55
C TYR A 113 -8.81 -3.01 22.02
N LEU A 114 -7.99 -2.12 21.45
CA LEU A 114 -7.81 -2.04 20.01
C LEU A 114 -6.70 -3.01 19.59
N SER A 115 -7.09 -4.12 18.97
CA SER A 115 -6.15 -5.03 18.32
C SER A 115 -5.60 -4.37 17.05
N VAL A 116 -4.29 -4.07 17.06
CA VAL A 116 -3.64 -3.35 15.95
C VAL A 116 -3.64 -4.15 14.65
N ASP A 117 -3.58 -5.48 14.75
CA ASP A 117 -3.59 -6.40 13.61
C ASP A 117 -5.01 -6.55 13.06
N ASP A 118 -5.99 -6.83 13.91
CA ASP A 118 -7.38 -7.00 13.45
C ASP A 118 -7.92 -5.70 12.83
N PHE A 119 -7.63 -4.54 13.43
CA PHE A 119 -7.99 -3.26 12.85
C PHE A 119 -7.32 -3.03 11.49
N LEU A 120 -6.05 -3.43 11.31
CA LEU A 120 -5.38 -3.38 10.01
C LEU A 120 -6.05 -4.33 9.00
N TYR A 121 -6.40 -5.55 9.39
CA TYR A 121 -6.98 -6.54 8.49
C TYR A 121 -8.40 -6.19 8.05
N ILE A 122 -9.16 -5.51 8.91
CA ILE A 122 -10.46 -4.93 8.53
C ILE A 122 -10.25 -3.77 7.54
N ARG A 123 -9.27 -2.88 7.77
CA ARG A 123 -8.92 -1.84 6.79
C ARG A 123 -8.54 -2.45 5.44
N CYS A 124 -7.82 -3.58 5.43
CA CYS A 124 -7.54 -4.33 4.21
C CYS A 124 -8.82 -4.82 3.52
N ALA A 125 -9.78 -5.36 4.28
CA ALA A 125 -11.07 -5.77 3.72
C ALA A 125 -11.85 -4.59 3.12
N VAL A 126 -11.91 -3.45 3.81
CA VAL A 126 -12.55 -2.23 3.30
C VAL A 126 -11.97 -1.81 1.95
N VAL A 127 -10.64 -1.89 1.78
CA VAL A 127 -9.99 -1.62 0.48
C VAL A 127 -10.31 -2.72 -0.54
N ALA A 128 -10.32 -3.99 -0.13
CA ALA A 128 -10.56 -5.15 -0.99
C ALA A 128 -11.98 -5.21 -1.57
N GLU A 129 -12.98 -4.73 -0.84
CA GLU A 129 -14.37 -4.55 -1.33
C GLU A 129 -14.46 -3.55 -2.50
N GLY A 130 -13.43 -2.71 -2.67
CA GLY A 130 -13.25 -1.85 -3.82
C GLY A 130 -13.59 -0.39 -3.54
N LYS A 131 -13.53 0.39 -4.62
CA LYS A 131 -13.49 1.85 -4.56
C LYS A 131 -14.67 2.48 -3.82
N GLU A 132 -15.88 2.09 -4.20
CA GLU A 132 -17.11 2.71 -3.68
C GLU A 132 -17.27 2.45 -2.18
N TYR A 133 -16.99 1.21 -1.73
CA TYR A 133 -17.05 0.86 -0.32
C TYR A 133 -15.97 1.56 0.49
N PHE A 134 -14.72 1.59 -0.01
CA PHE A 134 -13.64 2.35 0.60
C PHE A 134 -13.99 3.83 0.78
N GLU A 135 -14.47 4.49 -0.28
CA GLU A 135 -14.83 5.91 -0.25
C GLU A 135 -15.96 6.18 0.74
N HIS A 136 -16.93 5.27 0.81
CA HIS A 136 -18.05 5.35 1.74
C HIS A 136 -17.60 5.22 3.20
N VAL A 137 -16.81 4.20 3.55
CA VAL A 137 -16.31 4.02 4.92
C VAL A 137 -15.38 5.17 5.32
N ALA A 138 -14.49 5.60 4.42
CA ALA A 138 -13.59 6.72 4.69
C ALA A 138 -14.34 8.03 4.97
N ALA A 139 -15.51 8.24 4.36
CA ALA A 139 -16.36 9.39 4.62
C ALA A 139 -17.24 9.22 5.87
N ASN A 140 -17.54 7.98 6.28
CA ASN A 140 -18.45 7.66 7.37
C ASN A 140 -17.80 6.69 8.38
N PRO A 141 -16.90 7.16 9.26
CA PRO A 141 -16.16 6.27 10.16
C PRO A 141 -17.02 5.43 11.11
N SER A 142 -18.25 5.86 11.42
CA SER A 142 -19.20 5.08 12.23
C SER A 142 -19.74 3.84 11.53
N GLU A 143 -19.53 3.72 10.22
CA GLU A 143 -19.89 2.55 9.42
C GLU A 143 -18.68 1.63 9.18
N PHE A 144 -17.61 1.79 9.98
CA PHE A 144 -16.48 0.87 9.95
C PHE A 144 -16.96 -0.55 10.29
N PRO A 145 -16.60 -1.57 9.49
CA PRO A 145 -17.15 -2.89 9.64
C PRO A 145 -16.49 -3.68 10.78
N ASP A 146 -17.15 -4.76 11.20
CA ASP A 146 -16.76 -5.64 12.31
C ASP A 146 -16.73 -7.13 11.92
N GLU A 147 -17.38 -7.52 10.83
CA GLU A 147 -17.49 -8.93 10.41
C GLU A 147 -16.61 -9.32 9.21
N ILE A 148 -15.75 -8.41 8.71
CA ILE A 148 -14.91 -8.67 7.52
C ILE A 148 -13.43 -8.46 7.81
N SER A 149 -12.56 -9.32 7.27
CA SER A 149 -11.12 -9.13 7.31
C SER A 149 -10.46 -9.72 6.05
N PHE A 150 -9.38 -9.10 5.60
CA PHE A 150 -8.68 -9.54 4.39
C PHE A 150 -7.18 -9.20 4.44
N GLU A 151 -6.49 -9.71 5.48
CA GLU A 151 -5.02 -9.65 5.62
C GLU A 151 -4.24 -9.95 4.33
N PRO A 152 -4.62 -10.95 3.50
CA PRO A 152 -3.81 -11.37 2.36
C PRO A 152 -3.53 -10.25 1.34
N LEU A 153 -4.35 -9.19 1.30
CA LEU A 153 -4.11 -8.00 0.48
C LEU A 153 -2.71 -7.39 0.68
N LEU A 154 -2.17 -7.43 1.91
CA LEU A 154 -0.84 -6.92 2.24
C LEU A 154 0.27 -7.60 1.43
N SER A 155 0.04 -8.84 1.00
CA SER A 155 1.01 -9.64 0.24
C SER A 155 0.93 -9.46 -1.28
N LEU A 156 -0.10 -8.78 -1.81
CA LEU A 156 -0.39 -8.75 -3.25
C LEU A 156 0.79 -8.23 -4.09
N ALA A 157 1.39 -7.10 -3.68
CA ALA A 157 2.56 -6.53 -4.37
C ALA A 157 3.77 -7.48 -4.32
N HIS A 158 4.00 -8.13 -3.17
CA HIS A 158 5.08 -9.10 -3.02
C HIS A 158 4.91 -10.27 -3.99
N ARG A 159 3.69 -10.85 -4.04
CA ARG A 159 3.35 -11.96 -4.94
C ARG A 159 3.51 -11.56 -6.42
N ALA A 160 3.04 -10.37 -6.80
CA ALA A 160 3.17 -9.89 -8.17
C ALA A 160 4.63 -9.67 -8.58
N TYR A 161 5.44 -9.10 -7.69
CA TYR A 161 6.87 -8.88 -7.93
C TYR A 161 7.65 -10.19 -8.05
N GLU A 162 7.39 -11.14 -7.14
CA GLU A 162 8.02 -12.46 -7.15
C GLU A 162 7.63 -13.23 -8.42
N LYS A 163 6.34 -13.22 -8.80
CA LYS A 163 5.87 -13.81 -10.05
C LYS A 163 6.55 -13.19 -11.29
N LYS A 164 6.74 -11.86 -11.30
CA LYS A 164 7.34 -11.15 -12.44
C LYS A 164 8.85 -11.36 -12.55
N THR A 165 9.56 -11.45 -11.42
CA THR A 165 11.03 -11.32 -11.40
C THR A 165 11.76 -12.55 -10.85
N GLY A 166 11.06 -13.46 -10.17
CA GLY A 166 11.66 -14.57 -9.42
C GLY A 166 12.47 -14.14 -8.19
N ARG A 167 12.29 -12.91 -7.70
CA ARG A 167 13.03 -12.34 -6.57
C ARG A 167 12.07 -11.90 -5.47
N LYS A 168 12.57 -11.84 -4.23
CA LYS A 168 11.83 -11.27 -3.10
C LYS A 168 11.60 -9.78 -3.28
N PHE A 169 10.44 -9.31 -2.84
CA PHE A 169 10.09 -7.89 -2.91
C PHE A 169 10.61 -7.16 -1.67
N GLU A 170 11.81 -6.62 -1.77
CA GLU A 170 12.45 -5.83 -0.71
C GLU A 170 12.15 -4.34 -0.92
N TYR A 171 10.90 -3.96 -0.64
CA TYR A 171 10.42 -2.58 -0.79
C TYR A 171 9.55 -2.18 0.39
N TYR A 172 9.79 -0.99 0.91
CA TYR A 172 8.98 -0.37 1.96
C TYR A 172 8.20 0.81 1.35
N PRO A 173 6.87 0.83 1.47
CA PRO A 173 6.07 1.97 1.06
C PRO A 173 6.52 3.27 1.76
N ALA A 174 6.36 4.40 1.09
CA ALA A 174 6.81 5.70 1.60
C ALA A 174 6.08 6.14 2.89
N ILE A 175 4.86 5.64 3.09
CA ILE A 175 4.05 5.83 4.29
C ILE A 175 3.80 4.44 4.88
N SER A 176 3.85 4.31 6.20
CA SER A 176 3.50 3.05 6.87
C SER A 176 1.98 2.88 6.92
N TYR A 177 1.47 1.67 6.68
CA TYR A 177 0.05 1.32 6.86
C TYR A 177 -0.27 0.83 8.27
N GLU A 178 0.76 0.60 9.09
CA GLU A 178 0.63 0.08 10.46
C GLU A 178 -0.31 0.96 11.29
N THR A 179 -1.07 0.33 12.18
CA THR A 179 -1.99 1.06 13.07
C THR A 179 -1.22 2.09 13.91
N TYR A 180 -1.79 3.29 14.06
CA TYR A 180 -1.17 4.48 14.69
C TYR A 180 -0.04 5.16 13.89
N SER A 181 0.21 4.75 12.65
CA SER A 181 1.16 5.42 11.77
C SER A 181 0.68 6.84 11.39
N ASN A 182 -0.63 7.05 11.26
CA ASN A 182 -1.24 8.35 11.00
C ASN A 182 -1.38 9.18 12.27
N LYS A 183 -0.23 9.51 12.86
CA LYS A 183 -0.15 10.18 14.17
C LYS A 183 -0.99 11.45 14.28
N GLU A 184 -1.26 12.15 13.18
CA GLU A 184 -2.11 13.34 13.19
C GLU A 184 -3.60 12.99 13.28
N ALA A 185 -4.07 11.94 12.59
CA ALA A 185 -5.46 11.52 12.65
C ALA A 185 -5.84 10.76 13.94
N TRP A 186 -4.85 10.46 14.79
CA TRP A 186 -5.03 9.85 16.10
C TRP A 186 -4.98 10.84 17.28
N LYS A 187 -4.75 12.13 17.02
CA LYS A 187 -4.82 13.20 18.02
C LYS A 187 -6.26 13.63 18.28
#